data_AF-A0A821IYX5-F1
#
_entry.id   AF-A0A821IYX5-F1
#
_cell.length_a   1.000
_cell.length_b   1.000
_cell.length_c   1.000
_cell.angle_alpha   90.00
_cell.angle_beta   90.00
_cell.angle_gamma   90.00
#
_symmetry.space_group_name_H-M   'P 1'
#
loop_
_entity.id
_entity.type
_entity.pdbx_description
1 polymer ?
#
loop_
_entity_poly.entity_id
_entity_poly.type
_entity_poly.pdbx_seq_one_letter_code
_entity_poly.pdbx_strand_id
1 'polypeptide(L)' 'GGLVLKILKRTAVFEESDVLHGPPKEQQVKIDVPKRTKLYVDQTLREKEQAE' A
#
# COMPACT_ATOMS: atom_id res chain seq x y z
N GLY A 1 -22.71 -28.52 -1.28
CA GLY A 1 -23.49 -27.35 -1.74
C GLY A 1 -24.34 -26.87 -0.59
N GLY A 2 -24.06 -25.67 -0.06
CA GLY A 2 -24.83 -25.09 1.04
C GLY A 2 -25.63 -23.89 0.55
N LEU A 3 -26.89 -23.79 0.97
CA LEU A 3 -27.76 -22.66 0.67
C LEU A 3 -27.68 -21.64 1.82
N VAL A 4 -27.37 -20.38 1.48
CA VAL A 4 -27.37 -19.26 2.44
C VAL A 4 -28.48 -18.30 2.05
N LEU A 5 -29.40 -18.04 2.99
CA LEU A 5 -30.50 -17.09 2.82
C LEU A 5 -30.37 -15.96 3.84
N LYS A 6 -30.45 -14.71 3.38
CA LYS A 6 -30.49 -13.50 4.22
C LYS A 6 -31.79 -12.74 3.94
N ILE A 7 -32.65 -12.61 4.94
CA ILE A 7 -33.93 -11.88 4.84
C ILE A 7 -33.78 -10.56 5.57
N LEU A 8 -34.03 -9.46 4.86
CA LEU A 8 -33.92 -8.10 5.39
C LEU A 8 -35.23 -7.66 6.05
N LYS A 9 -35.13 -6.83 7.09
CA LYS A 9 -36.31 -6.22 7.75
C LYS A 9 -36.96 -5.18 6.84
N ARG A 10 -38.29 -5.06 6.91
CA ARG A 10 -39.09 -4.09 6.11
C ARG A 10 -38.65 -2.63 6.29
N THR A 11 -38.19 -2.28 7.49
CA THR A 11 -37.78 -0.92 7.85
C THR A 11 -36.26 -0.75 7.84
N ALA A 12 -35.53 -1.64 7.16
CA ALA A 12 -34.10 -1.48 7.03
C ALA A 12 -33.79 -0.21 6.23
N VAL A 13 -33.11 0.72 6.87
CA VAL A 13 -32.52 1.89 6.23
C VAL A 13 -31.05 1.58 6.08
N PHE A 14 -30.54 1.66 4.85
CA PHE A 14 -29.12 1.52 4.59
C PHE A 14 -28.48 2.89 4.79
N GLU A 15 -27.64 3.00 5.80
CA GLU A 15 -26.72 4.13 5.92
C GLU A 15 -25.53 3.84 5.01
N GLU A 16 -25.08 4.85 4.26
CA GLU A 16 -23.75 4.79 3.67
C GLU A 16 -22.77 4.70 4.83
N SER A 17 -22.30 3.48 5.13
CA SER A 17 -21.11 3.34 5.94
C SER A 17 -20.03 4.02 5.11
N ASP A 18 -19.68 5.23 5.52
CA ASP A 18 -18.59 6.02 4.99
C ASP A 18 -17.29 5.29 5.37
N VAL A 19 -17.10 4.14 4.75
CA VAL A 19 -15.80 3.51 4.63
C VAL A 19 -15.11 4.38 3.60
N LEU A 20 -14.69 5.56 4.05
CA LEU A 20 -13.55 6.24 3.49
C LEU A 20 -12.47 5.17 3.49
N HIS A 21 -12.30 4.53 2.33
CA HIS A 21 -11.21 3.63 2.06
C HIS A 21 -9.97 4.52 2.02
N GLY A 22 -9.57 4.97 3.20
CA GLY A 22 -8.31 5.66 3.40
C GLY A 22 -7.19 4.77 2.89
N PRO A 23 -6.01 5.36 2.67
CA PRO A 23 -4.84 4.58 2.32
C PRO A 23 -4.74 3.35 3.24
N PRO A 24 -4.38 2.16 2.70
CA PRO A 24 -4.24 0.96 3.49
C PRO A 24 -3.48 1.25 4.78
N LYS A 25 -3.90 0.67 5.92
CA LYS A 25 -3.24 0.89 7.22
C LYS A 25 -1.73 0.66 7.14
N GLU A 26 -1.31 -0.22 6.24
CA GLU A 26 0.08 -0.54 5.90
C GLU A 26 0.90 0.66 5.38
N GLN A 27 0.27 1.66 4.75
CA GLN A 27 0.95 2.90 4.31
C GLN A 27 1.42 3.77 5.48
N GLN A 28 0.88 3.57 6.68
CA GLN A 28 1.33 4.28 7.89
C GLN A 28 2.62 3.66 8.47
N VAL A 29 3.04 2.50 7.98
CA VAL A 29 4.26 1.83 8.42
C VAL A 29 5.45 2.39 7.64
N LYS A 30 6.38 3.02 8.35
CA LYS A 30 7.66 3.45 7.77
C LYS A 30 8.48 2.22 7.41
N ILE A 31 8.89 2.12 6.15
CA ILE A 31 9.79 1.06 5.69
C ILE A 31 11.23 1.45 6.06
N ASP A 32 11.95 0.55 6.71
CA ASP A 32 13.36 0.71 7.05
C ASP A 32 14.26 0.50 5.83
N VAL A 33 14.22 1.47 4.91
CA VAL A 33 15.09 1.47 3.74
C VAL A 33 16.39 2.19 4.07
N PRO A 34 17.57 1.54 3.93
CA PRO A 34 18.85 2.20 4.14
C PRO A 34 19.09 3.27 3.08
N LYS A 35 19.63 4.42 3.49
CA LYS A 35 19.98 5.51 2.57
C LYS A 35 21.25 5.16 1.79
N ARG A 36 21.30 5.51 0.52
CA ARG A 36 22.52 5.43 -0.29
C ARG A 36 23.58 6.38 0.28
N THR A 37 24.80 5.87 0.44
CA THR A 37 25.96 6.66 0.89
C THR A 37 26.63 7.37 -0.28
N LYS A 38 27.44 8.39 0.01
CA LYS A 38 28.27 9.06 -1.02
C LYS A 38 29.16 8.05 -1.77
N LEU A 39 29.77 7.12 -1.03
CA LEU A 39 30.59 6.05 -1.60
C LEU A 39 29.85 5.21 -2.65
N TYR A 40 28.61 4.81 -2.36
CA TYR A 40 27.78 4.06 -3.31
C TYR A 40 27.53 4.87 -4.60
N VAL A 41 27.21 6.16 -4.45
CA VAL A 41 26.94 7.04 -5.60
C VAL A 41 28.19 7.20 -6.46
N ASP A 42 29.33 7.50 -5.83
CA ASP A 42 30.60 7.71 -6.52
C ASP A 42 31.08 6.45 -7.27
N GLN A 43 30.83 5.26 -6.70
CA GLN A 43 31.10 3.99 -7.37
C GLN A 43 30.23 3.82 -8.62
N THR A 44 28.92 4.04 -8.50
CA THR A 44 28.00 3.86 -9.64
C THR A 44 28.28 4.81 -10.79
N LEU A 45 28.74 6.03 -10.52
CA LEU A 45 29.13 6.99 -11.56
C LEU A 45 30.38 6.54 -12.31
N ARG A 46 31.40 6.09 -11.58
CA ARG A 46 32.64 5.58 -12.17
C ARG A 46 32.39 4.35 -13.04
N GLU A 47 31.59 3.40 -12.56
CA GLU A 47 31.23 2.19 -13.32
C GLU A 47 30.47 2.54 -14.59
N LYS A 48 29.57 3.54 -14.53
CA LYS A 48 28.86 4.05 -15.71
C LYS A 48 29.82 4.69 -16.73
N GLU A 49 30.72 5.55 -16.29
CA GLU A 49 31.68 6.25 -17.15
C GLU A 49 32.71 5.31 -17.81
N GLN A 50 33.03 4.19 -17.18
CA GLN A 50 33.94 3.18 -17.74
C GLN A 50 33.26 2.22 -18.72
N ALA A 51 31.92 2.16 -18.69
CA ALA A 51 31.13 1.33 -19.58
C ALA A 51 30.72 2.05 -20.88
N GLU A 52 30.90 3.38 -20.94
CA GLU A 52 30.83 4.20 -22.16
C GLU A 52 32.17 4.20 -22.91
#